data_AF-A0A0V0QVU8-F1
#
_entry.id   AF-A0A0V0QVU8-F1
#
_cell.length_a   1.000
_cell.length_b   1.000
_cell.length_c   1.000
_cell.angle_alpha   90.00
_cell.angle_beta   90.00
_cell.angle_gamma   90.00
#
_symmetry.space_group_name_H-M   'P 1'
#
loop_
_entity.id
_entity.type
_entity.pdbx_description
1 polymer ?
#
loop_
_entity_poly.entity_id
_entity_poly.type
_entity_poly.pdbx_seq_one_letter_code
_entity_poly.pdbx_strand_id
1 'polypeptide(L)'
;MSPIPQQQKYLEDFISIQSLHQSEKFIQQQKLTNSTSSTKYTISAEYTPTKTKHSDQQQKIQNKLSENETKTQDISKNRKSNKILKNIINFGEQQQAKFLKLEDQIQILMPTNDLTTTQPQKKQNKHKITILLYISLFIISLYLITLDRADYRLAPNYSVFYEKTKQQTLNKIQGKCSHNSYDYGNYYRQLSFDEEKPYQGGSLMLEFDIMHDIDEDKLQKFQTNSKEFSENSENKQQLYTFYMSHMQRSHTGESLQSALSHLKQYSQDHKNHLPIFVTLNIKPQLLERETYRNQFFYSLEQSILQVIGKDQIYTPAQLLNGEKNLFEAIQKNGYPETEKVLGKFIFILDAEQTDIENQIFIEFYKSYVNNNIDKNILFGTLDARLIQFDFYDNIKEFMQKNNQYNQIFVNIKASYFYDNEKQAYLNGLKVLKEAQELQLFTRGFGLNDKYQYLYYRDFQMNFLCTDHIFSNNYASAY
;
A
#
# COMPACT_ATOMS: atom_id res chain seq x y z
N MET A 1 24.47 -19.49 10.91
CA MET A 1 25.33 -18.31 11.18
C MET A 1 24.43 -17.24 11.79
N SER A 2 24.58 -16.95 13.08
CA SER A 2 23.79 -15.91 13.74
C SER A 2 24.23 -14.51 13.27
N PRO A 3 23.32 -13.53 13.12
CA PRO A 3 23.72 -12.19 12.72
C PRO A 3 24.56 -11.53 13.82
N ILE A 4 25.53 -10.72 13.37
CA ILE A 4 26.49 -10.02 14.22
C ILE A 4 25.72 -8.96 15.04
N PRO A 5 25.77 -8.99 16.39
CA PRO A 5 25.01 -8.10 17.28
C PRO A 5 25.17 -6.58 17.03
N GLN A 6 26.22 -6.17 16.33
CA GLN A 6 26.47 -4.76 16.01
C GLN A 6 25.49 -4.19 14.97
N GLN A 7 25.06 -4.96 13.96
CA GLN A 7 24.15 -4.44 12.93
C GLN A 7 22.75 -4.18 13.48
N GLN A 8 22.29 -5.02 14.42
CA GLN A 8 21.01 -4.85 15.11
C GLN A 8 21.03 -3.59 16.00
N LYS A 9 22.14 -3.32 16.67
CA LYS A 9 22.32 -2.11 17.47
C LYS A 9 22.32 -0.83 16.64
N TYR A 10 22.96 -0.83 15.46
CA TYR A 10 22.93 0.33 14.55
C TYR A 10 21.53 0.64 14.03
N LEU A 11 20.74 -0.39 13.75
CA LEU A 11 19.35 -0.23 13.34
C LEU A 11 18.49 0.31 14.50
N GLU A 12 18.68 -0.20 15.72
CA GLU A 12 17.98 0.29 16.91
C GLU A 12 18.33 1.75 17.25
N ASP A 13 19.61 2.12 17.15
CA ASP A 13 20.09 3.48 17.38
C ASP A 13 19.57 4.46 16.31
N PHE A 14 19.58 4.05 15.02
CA PHE A 14 19.06 4.86 13.92
C PHE A 14 17.56 5.17 14.07
N ILE A 15 16.77 4.18 14.49
CA ILE A 15 15.33 4.35 14.62
C ILE A 15 14.95 5.11 15.90
N SER A 16 15.71 4.96 16.99
CA SER A 16 15.58 5.78 18.20
C SER A 16 15.77 7.29 17.95
N ILE A 17 16.71 7.65 17.06
CA ILE A 17 16.94 9.05 16.66
C ILE A 17 15.75 9.61 15.85
N GLN A 18 15.13 8.79 14.99
CA GLN A 18 13.96 9.19 14.21
C GLN A 18 12.71 9.41 15.07
N SER A 19 12.47 8.56 16.08
CA SER A 19 11.33 8.69 16.99
C SER A 19 11.42 9.92 17.91
N LEU A 20 12.63 10.22 18.41
CA LEU A 20 12.87 11.46 19.17
C LEU A 20 12.52 12.69 18.34
N HIS A 21 12.82 12.69 17.04
CA HIS A 21 12.53 13.81 16.18
C HIS A 21 11.03 13.95 15.81
N GLN A 22 10.28 12.84 15.73
CA GLN A 22 8.83 12.86 15.53
C GLN A 22 8.09 13.37 16.77
N SER A 23 8.50 12.95 17.97
CA SER A 23 7.91 13.43 19.23
C SER A 23 8.12 14.93 19.46
N GLU A 24 9.29 15.48 19.11
CA GLU A 24 9.55 16.93 19.17
C GLU A 24 8.66 17.73 18.21
N LYS A 25 8.40 17.20 17.00
CA LYS A 25 7.48 17.82 16.03
C LYS A 25 6.03 17.79 16.52
N PHE A 26 5.58 16.68 17.11
CA PHE A 26 4.23 16.56 17.68
C PHE A 26 4.01 17.56 18.84
N ILE A 27 5.01 17.75 19.71
CA ILE A 27 4.97 18.74 20.79
C ILE A 27 4.92 20.18 20.24
N GLN A 28 5.63 20.48 19.14
CA GLN A 28 5.55 21.79 18.49
C GLN A 28 4.19 22.03 17.84
N GLN A 29 3.58 21.00 17.24
CA GLN A 29 2.26 21.11 16.61
C GLN A 29 1.13 21.29 17.63
N GLN A 30 1.17 20.59 18.78
CA GLN A 30 0.21 20.81 19.87
C GLN A 30 0.32 22.21 20.48
N LYS A 31 1.54 22.79 20.53
CA LYS A 31 1.74 24.17 20.99
C LYS A 31 1.15 25.20 20.02
N LEU A 32 1.05 24.88 18.73
CA LEU A 32 0.43 25.73 17.70
C LEU A 32 -1.11 25.60 17.69
N THR A 33 -1.67 24.46 18.07
CA THR A 33 -3.14 24.26 18.12
C THR A 33 -3.79 24.77 19.40
N ASN A 34 -3.03 24.92 20.49
CA ASN A 34 -3.54 25.43 21.77
C ASN A 34 -3.68 26.97 21.84
N SER A 35 -3.46 27.71 20.74
CA SER A 35 -3.60 29.17 20.70
C SER A 35 -4.87 29.69 20.00
N THR A 36 -5.85 28.84 19.71
CA THR A 36 -7.15 29.27 19.14
C THR A 36 -8.31 28.80 20.00
N SER A 37 -8.81 29.71 20.82
CA SER A 37 -9.95 29.52 21.73
C SER A 37 -11.29 29.43 21.01
N SER A 38 -12.05 28.40 21.38
CA SER A 38 -13.51 28.29 21.51
C SER A 38 -14.44 29.24 20.72
N THR A 39 -15.28 28.65 19.88
CA THR A 39 -16.65 29.13 19.70
C THR A 39 -17.59 27.93 19.68
N LYS A 40 -18.40 27.78 20.73
CA LYS A 40 -19.49 26.80 20.81
C LYS A 40 -20.65 27.28 19.94
N TYR A 41 -21.09 26.45 19.00
CA TYR A 41 -22.41 26.56 18.39
C TYR A 41 -23.24 25.34 18.79
N THR A 42 -24.33 25.60 19.51
CA THR A 42 -25.41 24.64 19.76
C THR A 42 -26.38 24.73 18.59
N ILE A 43 -26.66 23.63 17.90
CA ILE A 43 -27.73 23.55 16.90
C ILE A 43 -28.71 22.46 17.37
N SER A 44 -29.92 22.87 17.72
CA SER A 44 -31.10 22.03 17.89
C SER A 44 -31.69 21.70 16.51
N ALA A 45 -32.01 20.44 16.30
CA ALA A 45 -32.58 19.92 15.06
C ALA A 45 -34.11 19.97 15.08
N GLU A 46 -34.71 20.61 14.08
CA GLU A 46 -36.00 20.22 13.50
C GLU A 46 -35.88 20.43 11.98
N TYR A 47 -36.09 19.35 11.21
CA TYR A 47 -36.01 19.36 9.75
C TYR A 47 -37.31 18.80 9.17
N THR A 48 -37.97 19.60 8.34
CA THR A 48 -38.99 19.15 7.37
C THR A 48 -38.58 19.62 5.98
N PRO A 49 -38.71 18.80 4.92
CA PRO A 49 -38.08 19.07 3.64
C PRO A 49 -39.00 19.87 2.70
N THR A 50 -38.47 20.90 2.06
CA THR A 50 -39.05 21.43 0.80
C THR A 50 -37.97 21.58 -0.27
N LYS A 51 -38.30 21.07 -1.46
CA LYS A 51 -37.49 21.04 -2.68
C LYS A 51 -37.39 22.44 -3.32
N THR A 52 -36.38 22.58 -4.19
CA THR A 52 -36.07 23.65 -5.17
C THR A 52 -35.31 24.88 -4.67
N LYS A 53 -33.96 24.84 -4.76
CA LYS A 53 -33.06 26.02 -4.91
C LYS A 53 -31.57 25.67 -5.20
N HIS A 54 -31.29 24.62 -6.00
CA HIS A 54 -29.90 24.16 -6.21
C HIS A 54 -29.15 24.74 -7.44
N SER A 55 -29.81 25.49 -8.31
CA SER A 55 -29.19 26.01 -9.56
C SER A 55 -28.31 27.25 -9.34
N ASP A 56 -28.77 28.21 -8.53
CA ASP A 56 -28.13 29.54 -8.47
C ASP A 56 -26.87 29.59 -7.60
N GLN A 57 -26.71 28.60 -6.71
CA GLN A 57 -25.54 28.49 -5.84
C GLN A 57 -24.33 27.88 -6.56
N GLN A 58 -24.56 26.98 -7.53
CA GLN A 58 -23.49 26.37 -8.32
C GLN A 58 -22.86 27.37 -9.29
N GLN A 59 -23.66 28.25 -9.90
CA GLN A 59 -23.17 29.26 -10.84
C GLN A 59 -22.34 30.37 -10.15
N LYS A 60 -22.66 30.72 -8.90
CA LYS A 60 -21.85 31.65 -8.08
C LYS A 60 -20.50 31.06 -7.64
N ILE A 61 -20.42 29.74 -7.51
CA ILE A 61 -19.16 29.05 -7.16
C ILE A 61 -18.26 28.94 -8.39
N GLN A 62 -18.82 28.64 -9.57
CA GLN A 62 -18.07 28.62 -10.84
C GLN A 62 -17.45 29.99 -11.19
N ASN A 63 -18.19 31.08 -11.03
CA ASN A 63 -17.66 32.42 -11.33
C ASN A 63 -16.55 32.87 -10.36
N LYS A 64 -16.56 32.41 -9.11
CA LYS A 64 -15.49 32.67 -8.13
C LYS A 64 -14.24 31.82 -8.37
N LEU A 65 -14.39 30.65 -9.01
CA LEU A 65 -13.25 29.80 -9.39
C LEU A 65 -12.52 30.39 -10.62
N SER A 66 -13.26 30.91 -11.60
CA SER A 66 -12.66 31.56 -12.79
C SER A 66 -11.91 32.86 -12.46
N GLU A 67 -12.32 33.62 -11.45
CA GLU A 67 -11.59 34.84 -11.02
C GLU A 67 -10.28 34.54 -10.27
N ASN A 68 -10.12 33.34 -9.70
CA ASN A 68 -8.88 32.91 -9.05
C ASN A 68 -7.88 32.30 -10.04
N GLU A 69 -8.34 31.75 -11.16
CA GLU A 69 -7.48 31.21 -12.22
C GLU A 69 -6.68 32.31 -12.94
N THR A 70 -7.27 33.49 -13.14
CA THR A 70 -6.56 34.63 -13.77
C THR A 70 -5.47 35.23 -12.87
N LYS A 71 -5.51 35.00 -11.55
CA LYS A 71 -4.49 35.49 -10.61
C LYS A 71 -3.30 34.53 -10.45
N THR A 72 -3.40 33.31 -10.94
CA THR A 72 -2.40 32.26 -10.69
C THR A 72 -1.41 32.08 -11.86
N GLN A 73 -1.66 32.69 -13.02
CA GLN A 73 -0.79 32.59 -14.20
C GLN A 73 0.54 33.37 -14.13
N ASP A 74 0.81 34.14 -13.06
CA ASP A 74 2.01 34.99 -12.98
C ASP A 74 3.15 34.46 -12.08
N ILE A 75 3.08 33.19 -11.64
CA ILE A 75 4.06 32.61 -10.69
C ILE A 75 5.19 31.81 -11.39
N SER A 76 5.11 31.55 -12.70
CA SER A 76 6.02 30.62 -13.41
C SER A 76 7.41 31.16 -13.79
N LYS A 77 7.84 32.35 -13.31
CA LYS A 77 9.16 32.92 -13.63
C LYS A 77 10.02 33.28 -12.42
N ASN A 78 10.03 32.45 -11.38
CA ASN A 78 10.83 32.75 -10.18
C ASN A 78 12.31 32.38 -10.31
N ARG A 79 13.07 33.19 -11.07
CA ARG A 79 14.55 33.11 -11.19
C ARG A 79 15.28 33.15 -9.84
N LYS A 80 14.67 33.68 -8.77
CA LYS A 80 15.25 33.69 -7.42
C LYS A 80 15.32 32.29 -6.81
N SER A 81 14.35 31.41 -7.07
CA SER A 81 14.33 30.05 -6.52
C SER A 81 15.49 29.19 -7.03
N ASN A 82 15.83 29.30 -8.32
CA ASN A 82 16.98 28.59 -8.89
C ASN A 82 18.34 29.09 -8.37
N LYS A 83 18.46 30.39 -8.05
CA LYS A 83 19.67 30.95 -7.45
C LYS A 83 19.87 30.46 -6.01
N ILE A 84 18.79 30.38 -5.24
CA ILE A 84 18.82 29.87 -3.86
C ILE A 84 19.19 28.39 -3.86
N LEU A 85 18.61 27.59 -4.75
CA LEU A 85 18.92 26.16 -4.87
C LEU A 85 20.40 25.93 -5.21
N LYS A 86 20.94 26.68 -6.19
CA LYS A 86 22.35 26.58 -6.57
C LYS A 86 23.30 26.97 -5.43
N ASN A 87 22.91 27.95 -4.62
CA ASN A 87 23.69 28.33 -3.42
C ASN A 87 23.67 27.25 -2.34
N ILE A 88 22.54 26.55 -2.16
CA ILE A 88 22.41 25.45 -1.19
C ILE A 88 23.26 24.24 -1.62
N ILE A 89 23.22 23.86 -2.89
CA ILE A 89 24.05 22.77 -3.44
C ILE A 89 25.54 23.07 -3.26
N ASN A 90 25.97 24.27 -3.68
CA ASN A 90 27.37 24.70 -3.51
C ASN A 90 27.79 24.71 -2.03
N PHE A 91 26.90 25.07 -1.12
CA PHE A 91 27.19 25.02 0.32
C PHE A 91 27.36 23.58 0.81
N GLY A 92 26.50 22.65 0.39
CA GLY A 92 26.61 21.22 0.71
C GLY A 92 27.94 20.62 0.24
N GLU A 93 28.31 20.85 -1.02
CA GLU A 93 29.59 20.40 -1.59
C GLU A 93 30.80 20.98 -0.86
N GLN A 94 30.74 22.26 -0.46
CA GLN A 94 31.79 22.89 0.35
C GLN A 94 31.93 22.27 1.73
N GLN A 95 30.82 21.88 2.38
CA GLN A 95 30.88 21.21 3.69
C GLN A 95 31.40 19.78 3.56
N GLN A 96 31.01 19.04 2.52
CA GLN A 96 31.53 17.70 2.24
C GLN A 96 33.05 17.73 1.99
N ALA A 97 33.55 18.68 1.20
CA ALA A 97 34.98 18.85 0.98
C ALA A 97 35.76 19.22 2.25
N LYS A 98 35.15 20.01 3.16
CA LYS A 98 35.74 20.30 4.48
C LYS A 98 35.75 19.07 5.38
N PHE A 99 34.71 18.24 5.32
CA PHE A 99 34.62 17.00 6.09
C PHE A 99 35.69 15.99 5.65
N LEU A 100 35.85 15.75 4.35
CA LEU A 100 36.89 14.84 3.83
C LEU A 100 38.30 15.29 4.23
N LYS A 101 38.59 16.59 4.15
CA LYS A 101 39.87 17.14 4.64
C LYS A 101 40.08 16.95 6.15
N LEU A 102 39.00 16.98 6.92
CA LEU A 102 39.06 16.77 8.36
C LEU A 102 39.25 15.29 8.70
N GLU A 103 38.64 14.39 7.95
CA GLU A 103 38.84 12.94 8.04
C GLU A 103 40.30 12.57 7.78
N ASP A 104 40.90 13.12 6.71
CA ASP A 104 42.34 12.97 6.41
C ASP A 104 43.22 13.47 7.57
N GLN A 105 42.88 14.62 8.15
CA GLN A 105 43.62 15.17 9.30
C GLN A 105 43.47 14.33 10.57
N ILE A 106 42.28 13.76 10.82
CA ILE A 106 42.04 12.86 11.94
C ILE A 106 42.83 11.56 11.76
N GLN A 107 42.93 11.04 10.54
CA GLN A 107 43.68 9.82 10.24
C GLN A 107 45.19 10.02 10.40
N ILE A 108 45.71 11.21 10.09
CA ILE A 108 47.11 11.61 10.38
C ILE A 108 47.37 11.72 11.89
N LEU A 109 46.36 12.12 12.67
CA LEU A 109 46.46 12.32 14.13
C LEU A 109 46.21 11.04 14.95
N MET A 110 45.90 9.90 14.31
CA MET A 110 45.79 8.60 14.97
C MET A 110 47.06 7.77 14.68
N PRO A 111 48.15 7.92 15.46
CA PRO A 111 49.25 6.97 15.36
C PRO A 111 48.77 5.59 15.79
N THR A 112 49.12 4.58 14.99
CA THR A 112 48.96 3.17 15.34
C THR A 112 49.72 2.88 16.63
N ASN A 113 48.97 2.61 17.70
CA ASN A 113 49.42 1.97 18.94
C ASN A 113 50.75 2.46 19.52
N ASP A 114 50.73 3.60 20.24
CA ASP A 114 51.69 3.80 21.32
C ASP A 114 50.99 4.26 22.61
N LEU A 115 51.13 3.46 23.65
CA LEU A 115 50.23 3.38 24.82
C LEU A 115 50.80 4.13 26.04
N THR A 116 51.35 5.33 25.87
CA THR A 116 52.00 6.06 26.99
C THR A 116 51.60 7.52 27.18
N THR A 117 50.51 8.02 26.58
CA THR A 117 50.04 9.39 26.83
C THR A 117 49.22 9.52 28.13
N THR A 118 49.55 10.54 28.94
CA THR A 118 48.97 10.85 30.25
C THR A 118 47.47 11.20 30.20
N GLN A 119 46.74 10.90 31.30
CA GLN A 119 45.28 10.93 31.39
C GLN A 119 44.54 12.23 30.96
N PRO A 120 45.10 13.45 31.09
CA PRO A 120 44.37 14.68 30.71
C PRO A 120 44.10 14.78 29.19
N GLN A 121 45.05 14.34 28.35
CA GLN A 121 44.93 14.43 26.90
C GLN A 121 43.90 13.44 26.32
N LYS A 122 43.75 12.25 26.93
CA LYS A 122 42.72 11.28 26.53
C LYS A 122 41.30 11.83 26.71
N LYS A 123 41.05 12.60 27.77
CA LYS A 123 39.72 13.18 28.03
C LYS A 123 39.36 14.27 27.03
N GLN A 124 40.35 15.08 26.61
CA GLN A 124 40.17 16.14 25.63
C GLN A 124 39.94 15.59 24.21
N ASN A 125 40.65 14.53 23.82
CA ASN A 125 40.45 13.85 22.53
C ASN A 125 39.08 13.15 22.46
N LYS A 126 38.60 12.55 23.55
CA LYS A 126 37.26 11.96 23.62
C LYS A 126 36.17 13.01 23.38
N HIS A 127 36.30 14.21 23.95
CA HIS A 127 35.33 15.28 23.75
C HIS A 127 35.31 15.80 22.30
N LYS A 128 36.48 15.93 21.65
CA LYS A 128 36.56 16.30 20.23
C LYS A 128 35.89 15.27 19.32
N ILE A 129 36.13 13.97 19.54
CA ILE A 129 35.48 12.89 18.78
C ILE A 129 33.97 12.92 18.98
N THR A 130 33.49 13.11 20.21
CA THR A 130 32.06 13.21 20.49
C THR A 130 31.42 14.40 19.77
N ILE A 131 32.05 15.58 19.77
CA ILE A 131 31.54 16.76 19.06
C ILE A 131 31.50 16.52 17.54
N LEU A 132 32.53 15.88 16.98
CA LEU A 132 32.57 15.55 15.55
C LEU A 132 31.48 14.55 15.14
N LEU A 133 31.19 13.56 15.99
CA LEU A 133 30.07 12.65 15.78
C LEU A 133 28.73 13.39 15.81
N TYR A 134 28.51 14.29 16.77
CA TYR A 134 27.28 15.10 16.82
C TYR A 134 27.13 16.02 15.60
N ILE A 135 28.21 16.65 15.14
CA ILE A 135 28.19 17.48 13.93
C ILE A 135 27.91 16.62 12.69
N SER A 136 28.49 15.43 12.59
CA SER A 136 28.25 14.50 11.48
C SER A 136 26.80 14.04 11.45
N LEU A 137 26.24 13.66 12.61
CA LEU A 137 24.83 13.29 12.75
C LEU A 137 23.89 14.47 12.42
N PHE A 138 24.26 15.70 12.79
CA PHE A 138 23.52 16.91 12.46
C PHE A 138 23.60 17.27 10.97
N ILE A 139 24.74 17.08 10.32
CA ILE A 139 24.89 17.27 8.87
C ILE A 139 24.11 16.20 8.12
N ILE A 140 24.14 14.94 8.57
CA ILE A 140 23.33 13.85 8.01
C ILE A 140 21.85 14.18 8.20
N SER A 141 21.42 14.66 9.38
CA SER A 141 20.02 15.03 9.60
C SER A 141 19.60 16.22 8.73
N LEU A 142 20.45 17.25 8.56
CA LEU A 142 20.22 18.35 7.62
C LEU A 142 20.19 17.88 6.17
N TYR A 143 21.07 16.97 5.76
CA TYR A 143 21.09 16.39 4.43
C TYR A 143 19.82 15.58 4.16
N LEU A 144 19.36 14.80 5.15
CA LEU A 144 18.08 14.11 5.13
C LEU A 144 16.89 15.08 5.10
N ILE A 145 16.94 16.20 5.81
CA ILE A 145 15.92 17.28 5.76
C ILE A 145 15.93 17.98 4.40
N THR A 146 17.07 18.12 3.72
CA THR A 146 17.11 18.66 2.35
C THR A 146 16.70 17.63 1.30
N LEU A 147 16.91 16.34 1.56
CA LEU A 147 16.34 15.22 0.80
C LEU A 147 14.83 15.07 1.04
N ASP A 148 14.26 15.65 2.09
CA ASP A 148 12.79 15.78 2.28
C ASP A 148 12.13 16.72 1.25
N ARG A 149 12.97 17.39 0.44
CA ARG A 149 12.58 18.05 -0.81
C ARG A 149 13.08 17.28 -2.05
N ALA A 150 13.22 15.95 -1.94
CA ALA A 150 13.35 15.07 -3.08
C ALA A 150 12.22 15.40 -4.05
N ASP A 151 12.61 15.73 -5.27
CA ASP A 151 11.73 16.18 -6.35
C ASP A 151 10.58 15.18 -6.48
N TYR A 152 9.37 15.58 -6.09
CA TYR A 152 8.14 14.79 -6.11
C TYR A 152 7.65 14.51 -7.55
N ARG A 153 8.58 14.32 -8.49
CA ARG A 153 8.41 14.27 -9.95
C ARG A 153 9.31 13.20 -10.55
N LEU A 154 9.36 11.98 -10.01
CA LEU A 154 10.12 10.89 -10.65
C LEU A 154 9.52 10.49 -12.01
N ALA A 155 8.27 10.87 -12.28
CA ALA A 155 7.70 10.99 -13.62
C ALA A 155 7.05 12.39 -13.79
N PRO A 156 7.46 13.20 -14.79
CA PRO A 156 6.88 14.54 -15.01
C PRO A 156 5.42 14.49 -15.53
N ASN A 157 4.96 13.34 -16.03
CA ASN A 157 3.59 13.09 -16.48
C ASN A 157 3.29 11.58 -16.58
N TYR A 158 2.02 11.23 -16.82
CA TYR A 158 1.55 9.85 -16.95
C TYR A 158 2.31 9.04 -17.99
N SER A 159 2.61 9.62 -19.16
CA SER A 159 3.25 8.89 -20.26
C SER A 159 4.61 8.35 -19.86
N VAL A 160 5.42 9.14 -19.13
CA VAL A 160 6.72 8.67 -18.62
C VAL A 160 6.54 7.54 -17.60
N PHE A 161 5.59 7.68 -16.67
CA PHE A 161 5.28 6.63 -15.70
C PHE A 161 4.81 5.35 -16.39
N TYR A 162 3.91 5.47 -17.36
CA TYR A 162 3.35 4.38 -18.14
C TYR A 162 4.45 3.61 -18.88
N GLU A 163 5.28 4.30 -19.68
CA GLU A 163 6.34 3.65 -20.47
C GLU A 163 7.41 3.00 -19.57
N LYS A 164 7.76 3.64 -18.46
CA LYS A 164 8.70 3.06 -17.48
C LYS A 164 8.11 1.80 -16.83
N THR A 165 6.86 1.86 -16.37
CA THR A 165 6.19 0.74 -15.68
C THR A 165 5.98 -0.44 -16.62
N LYS A 166 5.61 -0.16 -17.87
CA LYS A 166 5.43 -1.15 -18.93
C LYS A 166 6.68 -2.02 -19.16
N GLN A 167 7.87 -1.44 -19.03
CA GLN A 167 9.16 -2.10 -19.24
C GLN A 167 9.68 -2.88 -18.01
N GLN A 168 8.96 -2.84 -16.89
CA GLN A 168 9.33 -3.58 -15.68
C GLN A 168 8.67 -4.95 -15.66
N THR A 169 9.30 -5.91 -14.96
CA THR A 169 8.63 -7.14 -14.56
C THR A 169 7.46 -6.82 -13.64
N LEU A 170 6.38 -7.60 -13.74
CA LEU A 170 5.11 -7.30 -13.07
C LEU A 170 5.26 -7.08 -11.56
N ASN A 171 6.15 -7.82 -10.88
CA ASN A 171 6.41 -7.69 -9.45
C ASN A 171 7.28 -6.48 -9.04
N LYS A 172 7.73 -5.67 -10.00
CA LYS A 172 8.52 -4.45 -9.75
C LYS A 172 7.71 -3.17 -9.93
N ILE A 173 6.46 -3.28 -10.37
CA ILE A 173 5.59 -2.12 -10.46
C ILE A 173 5.33 -1.57 -9.05
N GLN A 174 5.32 -0.25 -8.97
CA GLN A 174 4.86 0.49 -7.79
C GLN A 174 3.67 1.34 -8.22
N GLY A 175 2.63 1.36 -7.41
CA GLY A 175 1.38 2.03 -7.73
C GLY A 175 0.64 2.51 -6.49
N LYS A 176 -0.13 3.56 -6.69
CA LYS A 176 -1.11 4.01 -5.71
C LYS A 176 -2.24 2.98 -5.63
N CYS A 177 -2.76 2.80 -4.41
CA CYS A 177 -3.87 1.92 -4.13
C CYS A 177 -4.94 2.71 -3.35
N SER A 178 -6.20 2.43 -3.62
CA SER A 178 -7.31 2.95 -2.83
C SER A 178 -7.68 1.94 -1.76
N HIS A 179 -7.67 2.37 -0.50
CA HIS A 179 -8.23 1.60 0.61
C HIS A 179 -9.75 1.80 0.64
N ASN A 180 -10.51 0.71 0.78
CA ASN A 180 -11.98 0.70 0.72
C ASN A 180 -12.56 1.51 -0.44
N SER A 181 -12.17 1.19 -1.68
CA SER A 181 -12.52 1.96 -2.88
C SER A 181 -14.02 2.21 -3.06
N TYR A 182 -14.86 1.32 -2.55
CA TYR A 182 -16.31 1.44 -2.59
C TYR A 182 -16.86 2.59 -1.73
N ASP A 183 -16.16 3.02 -0.67
CA ASP A 183 -16.59 4.16 0.15
C ASP A 183 -16.48 5.50 -0.62
N TYR A 184 -15.52 5.61 -1.54
CA TYR A 184 -15.34 6.77 -2.41
C TYR A 184 -16.28 6.76 -3.62
N GLY A 185 -16.62 5.56 -4.12
CA GLY A 185 -17.31 5.37 -5.39
C GLY A 185 -16.53 5.92 -6.60
N ASN A 186 -17.18 5.99 -7.76
CA ASN A 186 -16.60 6.49 -9.02
C ASN A 186 -15.21 5.90 -9.33
N TYR A 187 -15.15 4.57 -9.48
CA TYR A 187 -13.90 3.83 -9.75
C TYR A 187 -13.18 4.33 -10.99
N TYR A 188 -13.91 4.80 -12.01
CA TYR A 188 -13.33 5.40 -13.20
C TYR A 188 -12.40 6.57 -12.85
N ARG A 189 -12.85 7.47 -11.97
CA ARG A 189 -12.02 8.60 -11.49
C ARG A 189 -10.85 8.14 -10.63
N GLN A 190 -11.02 7.08 -9.83
CA GLN A 190 -9.92 6.55 -9.02
C GLN A 190 -8.79 5.97 -9.88
N LEU A 191 -9.14 5.33 -11.00
CA LEU A 191 -8.21 4.76 -11.97
C LEU A 191 -7.63 5.82 -12.92
N SER A 192 -8.40 6.84 -13.27
CA SER A 192 -7.98 7.89 -14.18
C SER A 192 -6.82 8.69 -13.59
N PHE A 193 -5.74 8.81 -14.35
CA PHE A 193 -4.65 9.71 -14.01
C PHE A 193 -5.03 11.13 -14.43
N ASP A 194 -4.94 12.08 -13.52
CA ASP A 194 -5.14 13.50 -13.82
C ASP A 194 -3.81 14.13 -14.24
N GLU A 195 -3.68 14.54 -15.51
CA GLU A 195 -2.41 15.11 -16.03
C GLU A 195 -2.06 16.46 -15.41
N GLU A 196 -3.05 17.26 -15.03
CA GLU A 196 -2.84 18.56 -14.38
C GLU A 196 -2.56 18.40 -12.89
N LYS A 197 -3.13 17.35 -12.29
CA LYS A 197 -2.98 16.99 -10.88
C LYS A 197 -2.55 15.53 -10.78
N PRO A 198 -1.29 15.18 -11.13
CA PRO A 198 -0.79 13.80 -11.20
C PRO A 198 -0.93 13.01 -9.89
N TYR A 199 -1.26 13.70 -8.80
CA TYR A 199 -1.51 13.17 -7.48
C TYR A 199 -2.96 12.70 -7.22
N GLN A 200 -3.90 13.01 -8.12
CA GLN A 200 -5.31 12.60 -8.04
C GLN A 200 -5.56 11.38 -8.92
N GLY A 201 -6.23 10.38 -8.35
CA GLY A 201 -6.53 9.15 -9.08
C GLY A 201 -5.26 8.35 -9.41
N GLY A 202 -5.22 7.78 -10.61
CA GLY A 202 -4.09 6.97 -11.10
C GLY A 202 -3.86 5.69 -10.29
N SER A 203 -4.87 5.22 -9.55
CA SER A 203 -4.75 4.01 -8.75
C SER A 203 -4.53 2.80 -9.65
N LEU A 204 -3.55 1.96 -9.32
CA LEU A 204 -3.36 0.66 -9.96
C LEU A 204 -4.01 -0.47 -9.17
N MET A 205 -4.48 -0.21 -7.95
CA MET A 205 -5.17 -1.18 -7.13
C MET A 205 -6.43 -0.59 -6.48
N LEU A 206 -7.51 -1.37 -6.49
CA LEU A 206 -8.77 -1.09 -5.80
C LEU A 206 -9.06 -2.18 -4.78
N GLU A 207 -9.83 -1.84 -3.76
CA GLU A 207 -10.24 -2.77 -2.70
C GLU A 207 -11.76 -2.76 -2.50
N PHE A 208 -12.34 -3.95 -2.48
CA PHE A 208 -13.75 -4.23 -2.24
C PHE A 208 -13.91 -5.16 -1.04
N ASP A 209 -14.52 -4.66 0.03
CA ASP A 209 -14.95 -5.50 1.15
C ASP A 209 -16.22 -6.25 0.75
N ILE A 210 -16.13 -7.58 0.64
CA ILE A 210 -17.19 -8.40 0.06
C ILE A 210 -18.15 -8.89 1.14
N MET A 211 -19.43 -8.61 0.91
CA MET A 211 -20.57 -9.22 1.58
C MET A 211 -21.35 -10.08 0.57
N HIS A 212 -22.14 -11.02 1.06
CA HIS A 212 -22.96 -11.88 0.21
C HIS A 212 -24.37 -12.06 0.75
N ASP A 213 -25.29 -12.32 -0.18
CA ASP A 213 -26.59 -12.91 0.08
C ASP A 213 -26.73 -14.22 -0.68
N ILE A 214 -27.55 -15.12 -0.15
CA ILE A 214 -27.86 -16.40 -0.77
C ILE A 214 -29.24 -16.34 -1.43
N ASP A 215 -29.33 -16.86 -2.65
CA ASP A 215 -30.58 -17.03 -3.35
C ASP A 215 -31.29 -18.27 -2.78
N GLU A 216 -32.24 -18.04 -1.86
CA GLU A 216 -32.95 -19.10 -1.12
C GLU A 216 -33.70 -20.07 -2.05
N ASP A 217 -34.28 -19.58 -3.14
CA ASP A 217 -34.98 -20.42 -4.12
C ASP A 217 -33.98 -21.34 -4.85
N LYS A 218 -32.83 -20.80 -5.24
CA LYS A 218 -31.74 -21.60 -5.82
C LYS A 218 -31.15 -22.56 -4.82
N LEU A 219 -31.02 -22.16 -3.55
CA LEU A 219 -30.54 -23.00 -2.48
C LEU A 219 -31.48 -24.19 -2.23
N GLN A 220 -32.78 -23.93 -2.12
CA GLN A 220 -33.79 -24.99 -1.94
C GLN A 220 -33.77 -25.98 -3.11
N LYS A 221 -33.68 -25.48 -4.35
CA LYS A 221 -33.54 -26.32 -5.55
C LYS A 221 -32.23 -27.11 -5.56
N PHE A 222 -31.14 -26.49 -5.10
CA PHE A 222 -29.84 -27.13 -4.99
C PHE A 222 -29.91 -28.30 -3.99
N GLN A 223 -30.41 -28.05 -2.77
CA GLN A 223 -30.55 -29.04 -1.70
C GLN A 223 -31.50 -30.20 -2.06
N THR A 224 -32.61 -29.92 -2.75
CA THR A 224 -33.60 -30.95 -3.14
C THR A 224 -33.11 -31.85 -4.26
N ASN A 225 -32.28 -31.34 -5.17
CA ASN A 225 -31.72 -32.11 -6.29
C ASN A 225 -30.43 -32.86 -5.91
N SER A 226 -29.71 -32.41 -4.88
CA SER A 226 -28.49 -33.06 -4.39
C SER A 226 -28.80 -34.20 -3.40
N LYS A 227 -29.34 -35.33 -3.88
CA LYS A 227 -29.59 -36.50 -3.00
C LYS A 227 -28.33 -37.17 -2.45
N GLU A 228 -27.15 -36.85 -2.97
CA GLU A 228 -25.85 -37.19 -2.40
C GLU A 228 -24.95 -35.96 -2.46
N PHE A 229 -24.85 -35.24 -1.34
CA PHE A 229 -23.87 -34.15 -1.21
C PHE A 229 -22.47 -34.76 -1.13
N SER A 230 -21.69 -34.51 -2.17
CA SER A 230 -20.24 -34.62 -2.13
C SER A 230 -19.71 -33.21 -2.35
N GLU A 231 -18.83 -32.73 -1.46
CA GLU A 231 -18.06 -31.50 -1.70
C GLU A 231 -17.32 -31.57 -3.06
N ASN A 232 -17.09 -32.76 -3.61
CA ASN A 232 -16.50 -32.97 -4.93
C ASN A 232 -17.51 -33.04 -6.10
N SER A 233 -18.80 -32.79 -5.87
CA SER A 233 -19.78 -32.78 -6.95
C SER A 233 -19.56 -31.56 -7.86
N GLU A 234 -19.46 -31.78 -9.17
CA GLU A 234 -19.28 -30.72 -10.19
C GLU A 234 -20.54 -29.85 -10.38
N ASN A 235 -21.52 -29.91 -9.47
CA ASN A 235 -22.76 -29.16 -9.60
C ASN A 235 -22.54 -27.67 -9.31
N LYS A 236 -22.14 -26.97 -10.37
CA LYS A 236 -21.73 -25.57 -10.41
C LYS A 236 -22.94 -24.65 -10.58
N GLN A 237 -23.68 -24.44 -9.50
CA GLN A 237 -24.79 -23.49 -9.47
C GLN A 237 -24.36 -22.19 -8.76
N GLN A 238 -24.67 -21.04 -9.37
CA GLN A 238 -24.46 -19.74 -8.74
C GLN A 238 -25.54 -19.51 -7.68
N LEU A 239 -25.17 -19.63 -6.40
CA LEU A 239 -26.07 -19.46 -5.26
C LEU A 239 -25.95 -18.08 -4.62
N TYR A 240 -24.81 -17.41 -4.79
CA TYR A 240 -24.50 -16.18 -4.06
C TYR A 240 -24.54 -14.95 -4.96
N THR A 241 -25.05 -13.85 -4.41
CA THR A 241 -24.93 -12.49 -4.95
C THR A 241 -24.05 -11.67 -4.02
N PHE A 242 -23.17 -10.84 -4.57
CA PHE A 242 -22.16 -10.11 -3.81
C PHE A 242 -22.37 -8.59 -3.85
N TYR A 243 -22.07 -7.94 -2.73
CA TYR A 243 -22.17 -6.50 -2.54
C TYR A 243 -20.94 -5.98 -1.80
N MET A 244 -20.62 -4.69 -1.96
CA MET A 244 -19.51 -4.06 -1.23
C MET A 244 -19.98 -3.34 0.01
N SER A 245 -19.41 -3.68 1.17
CA SER A 245 -19.75 -3.08 2.47
C SER A 245 -18.71 -3.43 3.54
N HIS A 246 -18.34 -2.45 4.37
CA HIS A 246 -17.32 -2.63 5.42
C HIS A 246 -17.79 -3.53 6.58
N MET A 247 -19.00 -3.30 7.07
CA MET A 247 -19.51 -3.92 8.32
C MET A 247 -21.01 -4.22 8.31
N GLN A 248 -21.75 -3.78 7.29
CA GLN A 248 -23.20 -3.99 7.25
C GLN A 248 -23.54 -5.18 6.38
N ARG A 249 -24.22 -6.18 6.97
CA ARG A 249 -24.95 -7.25 6.27
C ARG A 249 -26.12 -6.62 5.55
N SER A 250 -25.92 -6.06 4.37
CA SER A 250 -27.00 -5.33 3.73
C SER A 250 -26.81 -5.15 2.23
N HIS A 251 -27.87 -5.47 1.51
CA HIS A 251 -28.21 -5.14 0.12
C HIS A 251 -28.18 -3.62 -0.20
N THR A 252 -27.71 -2.76 0.72
CA THR A 252 -27.62 -1.30 0.54
C THR A 252 -26.32 -0.87 -0.12
N GLY A 253 -25.32 -1.73 -0.18
CA GLY A 253 -24.09 -1.49 -0.93
C GLY A 253 -24.30 -1.65 -2.43
N GLU A 254 -23.40 -1.07 -3.24
CA GLU A 254 -23.33 -1.36 -4.67
C GLU A 254 -23.04 -2.86 -4.87
N SER A 255 -23.66 -3.50 -5.87
CA SER A 255 -23.37 -4.90 -6.19
C SER A 255 -22.00 -5.04 -6.84
N LEU A 256 -21.33 -6.18 -6.63
CA LEU A 256 -20.03 -6.45 -7.25
C LEU A 256 -20.09 -6.35 -8.77
N GLN A 257 -21.16 -6.86 -9.39
CA GLN A 257 -21.33 -6.79 -10.85
C GLN A 257 -21.47 -5.34 -11.36
N SER A 258 -22.13 -4.45 -10.60
CA SER A 258 -22.22 -3.03 -10.93
C SER A 258 -20.84 -2.38 -10.88
N ALA A 259 -20.09 -2.58 -9.79
CA ALA A 259 -18.74 -2.04 -9.68
C ALA A 259 -17.81 -2.55 -10.78
N LEU A 260 -17.85 -3.85 -11.08
CA LEU A 260 -17.09 -4.44 -12.17
C LEU A 260 -17.50 -3.87 -13.55
N SER A 261 -18.75 -3.46 -13.73
CA SER A 261 -19.20 -2.84 -14.98
C SER A 261 -18.56 -1.47 -15.18
N HIS A 262 -18.37 -0.69 -14.11
CA HIS A 262 -17.58 0.54 -14.17
C HIS A 262 -16.12 0.27 -14.53
N LEU A 263 -15.50 -0.79 -13.98
CA LEU A 263 -14.14 -1.18 -14.33
C LEU A 263 -14.03 -1.61 -15.80
N LYS A 264 -15.01 -2.40 -16.27
CA LYS A 264 -15.10 -2.82 -17.67
C LYS A 264 -15.18 -1.62 -18.60
N GLN A 265 -16.01 -0.64 -18.28
CA GLN A 265 -16.13 0.60 -19.06
C GLN A 265 -14.78 1.32 -19.14
N TYR A 266 -14.10 1.51 -17.99
CA TYR A 266 -12.75 2.10 -17.98
C TYR A 266 -11.78 1.34 -18.89
N SER A 267 -11.76 0.00 -18.80
CA SER A 267 -10.89 -0.84 -19.63
C SER A 267 -11.23 -0.74 -21.13
N GLN A 268 -12.51 -0.58 -21.47
CA GLN A 268 -12.95 -0.37 -22.84
C GLN A 268 -12.44 0.95 -23.41
N ASP A 269 -12.47 2.01 -22.61
CA ASP A 269 -11.99 3.34 -22.98
C ASP A 269 -10.45 3.42 -23.01
N HIS A 270 -9.76 2.51 -22.32
CA HIS A 270 -8.30 2.48 -22.18
C HIS A 270 -7.69 1.10 -22.47
N LYS A 271 -7.81 0.61 -23.72
CA LYS A 271 -7.46 -0.79 -24.09
C LYS A 271 -6.10 -1.31 -23.63
N ASN A 272 -5.10 -0.43 -23.50
CA ASN A 272 -3.74 -0.78 -23.08
C ASN A 272 -3.39 -0.20 -21.71
N HIS A 273 -4.36 0.00 -20.82
CA HIS A 273 -4.08 0.44 -19.45
C HIS A 273 -3.05 -0.49 -18.76
N LEU A 274 -2.27 0.05 -17.83
CA LEU A 274 -1.43 -0.78 -16.94
C LEU A 274 -2.31 -1.81 -16.20
N PRO A 275 -1.77 -2.97 -15.80
CA PRO A 275 -2.56 -3.97 -15.09
C PRO A 275 -3.26 -3.38 -13.86
N ILE A 276 -4.57 -3.60 -13.75
CA ILE A 276 -5.37 -3.12 -12.61
C ILE A 276 -5.58 -4.27 -11.64
N PHE A 277 -5.20 -4.06 -10.39
CA PHE A 277 -5.36 -5.03 -9.32
C PHE A 277 -6.66 -4.75 -8.58
N VAL A 278 -7.41 -5.79 -8.26
CA VAL A 278 -8.67 -5.66 -7.50
C VAL A 278 -8.65 -6.65 -6.36
N THR A 279 -8.51 -6.13 -5.15
CA THR A 279 -8.57 -6.91 -3.91
C THR A 279 -10.02 -7.08 -3.50
N LEU A 280 -10.42 -8.34 -3.32
CA LEU A 280 -11.71 -8.75 -2.79
C LEU A 280 -11.47 -9.26 -1.37
N ASN A 281 -11.76 -8.43 -0.38
CA ASN A 281 -11.53 -8.72 1.01
C ASN A 281 -12.74 -9.45 1.61
N ILE A 282 -12.58 -10.73 1.93
CA ILE A 282 -13.59 -11.53 2.61
C ILE A 282 -13.44 -11.40 4.12
N LYS A 283 -14.55 -11.19 4.82
CA LYS A 283 -14.56 -11.01 6.27
C LYS A 283 -14.93 -12.31 7.00
N PRO A 284 -14.41 -12.58 8.20
CA PRO A 284 -14.76 -13.77 8.99
C PRO A 284 -16.27 -13.94 9.22
N GLN A 285 -17.01 -12.83 9.38
CA GLN A 285 -18.45 -12.81 9.64
C GLN A 285 -19.29 -13.37 8.48
N LEU A 286 -18.68 -13.60 7.31
CA LEU A 286 -19.32 -14.27 6.18
C LEU A 286 -19.60 -15.74 6.48
N LEU A 287 -18.80 -16.39 7.31
CA LEU A 287 -18.95 -17.82 7.61
C LEU A 287 -19.83 -18.14 8.81
N GLU A 288 -20.48 -17.13 9.41
CA GLU A 288 -21.47 -17.36 10.46
C GLU A 288 -22.74 -18.07 9.94
N ARG A 289 -22.90 -18.21 8.61
CA ARG A 289 -23.96 -19.01 7.96
C ARG A 289 -23.37 -20.28 7.33
N GLU A 290 -24.21 -21.29 7.10
CA GLU A 290 -23.89 -22.47 6.29
C GLU A 290 -23.48 -22.05 4.87
N THR A 291 -22.21 -21.68 4.73
CA THR A 291 -21.65 -21.23 3.46
C THR A 291 -21.17 -22.45 2.70
N TYR A 292 -21.85 -22.76 1.61
CA TYR A 292 -21.43 -23.78 0.67
C TYR A 292 -20.18 -23.31 -0.06
N ARG A 293 -19.02 -23.62 0.52
CA ARG A 293 -17.69 -23.13 0.12
C ARG A 293 -17.44 -23.15 -1.39
N ASN A 294 -17.68 -24.30 -2.03
CA ASN A 294 -17.42 -24.43 -3.46
C ASN A 294 -18.37 -23.56 -4.29
N GLN A 295 -19.64 -23.47 -3.88
CA GLN A 295 -20.65 -22.61 -4.52
C GLN A 295 -20.37 -21.13 -4.24
N PHE A 296 -19.81 -20.77 -3.08
CA PHE A 296 -19.41 -19.40 -2.77
C PHE A 296 -18.33 -18.92 -3.74
N PHE A 297 -17.21 -19.63 -3.81
CA PHE A 297 -16.11 -19.23 -4.68
C PHE A 297 -16.51 -19.33 -6.15
N TYR A 298 -17.25 -20.38 -6.54
CA TYR A 298 -17.79 -20.46 -7.90
C TYR A 298 -18.68 -19.25 -8.22
N SER A 299 -19.61 -18.88 -7.33
CA SER A 299 -20.50 -17.73 -7.55
C SER A 299 -19.71 -16.41 -7.63
N LEU A 300 -18.65 -16.27 -6.83
CA LEU A 300 -17.78 -15.10 -6.84
C LEU A 300 -17.05 -15.00 -8.19
N GLU A 301 -16.42 -16.09 -8.63
CA GLU A 301 -15.75 -16.16 -9.93
C GLU A 301 -16.72 -15.91 -11.10
N GLN A 302 -17.92 -16.49 -11.05
CA GLN A 302 -18.93 -16.25 -12.09
C GLN A 302 -19.37 -14.78 -12.13
N SER A 303 -19.53 -14.14 -10.98
CA SER A 303 -19.86 -12.70 -10.92
C SER A 303 -18.80 -11.85 -11.62
N ILE A 304 -17.52 -12.24 -11.51
CA ILE A 304 -16.40 -11.58 -12.20
C ILE A 304 -16.42 -11.90 -13.69
N LEU A 305 -16.48 -13.18 -14.06
CA LEU A 305 -16.36 -13.66 -15.44
C LEU A 305 -17.51 -13.18 -16.33
N GLN A 306 -18.73 -13.10 -15.80
CA GLN A 306 -19.90 -12.60 -16.54
C GLN A 306 -19.75 -11.14 -16.96
N VAL A 307 -19.06 -10.32 -16.17
CA VAL A 307 -18.88 -8.90 -16.44
C VAL A 307 -17.58 -8.66 -17.20
N ILE A 308 -16.44 -9.06 -16.63
CA ILE A 308 -15.10 -8.73 -17.16
C ILE A 308 -14.70 -9.61 -18.34
N GLY A 309 -15.12 -10.88 -18.36
CA GLY A 309 -14.67 -11.84 -19.36
C GLY A 309 -13.28 -12.43 -19.03
N LYS A 310 -13.11 -13.73 -19.31
CA LYS A 310 -11.89 -14.47 -18.96
C LYS A 310 -10.63 -13.93 -19.65
N ASP A 311 -10.78 -13.46 -20.88
CA ASP A 311 -9.69 -12.93 -21.69
C ASP A 311 -9.13 -11.61 -21.14
N GLN A 312 -9.90 -10.85 -20.36
CA GLN A 312 -9.44 -9.61 -19.73
C GLN A 312 -8.81 -9.82 -18.34
N ILE A 313 -8.62 -11.06 -17.89
CA ILE A 313 -8.08 -11.38 -16.56
C ILE A 313 -6.73 -12.06 -16.71
N TYR A 314 -5.75 -11.64 -15.89
CA TYR A 314 -4.52 -12.39 -15.68
C TYR A 314 -4.68 -13.28 -14.45
N THR A 315 -4.58 -14.60 -14.64
CA THR A 315 -4.93 -15.61 -13.62
C THR A 315 -3.69 -16.33 -13.04
N PRO A 316 -3.83 -16.99 -11.87
CA PRO A 316 -2.79 -17.86 -11.32
C PRO A 316 -2.27 -18.90 -12.31
N ALA A 317 -3.15 -19.51 -13.10
CA ALA A 317 -2.79 -20.51 -14.11
C ALA A 317 -1.77 -19.99 -15.13
N GLN A 318 -1.86 -18.72 -15.51
CA GLN A 318 -0.93 -18.10 -16.45
C GLN A 318 0.45 -17.85 -15.83
N LEU A 319 0.52 -17.62 -14.51
CA LEU A 319 1.78 -17.47 -13.79
C LEU A 319 2.42 -18.82 -13.45
N LEU A 320 1.62 -19.85 -13.17
CA LEU A 320 2.06 -21.16 -12.70
C LEU A 320 3.06 -21.82 -13.66
N ASN A 321 2.89 -21.63 -14.96
CA ASN A 321 3.77 -22.13 -16.02
C ASN A 321 4.14 -23.63 -15.86
N GLY A 322 3.19 -24.45 -15.37
CA GLY A 322 3.36 -25.89 -15.15
C GLY A 322 4.12 -26.28 -13.87
N GLU A 323 4.58 -25.34 -13.05
CA GLU A 323 5.18 -25.66 -11.76
C GLU A 323 4.12 -26.09 -10.72
N LYS A 324 4.59 -26.64 -9.60
CA LYS A 324 3.71 -27.18 -8.55
C LYS A 324 2.90 -26.10 -7.83
N ASN A 325 3.48 -24.93 -7.65
CA ASN A 325 2.88 -23.81 -6.93
C ASN A 325 3.42 -22.48 -7.46
N LEU A 326 2.74 -21.39 -7.11
CA LEU A 326 3.11 -20.06 -7.61
C LEU A 326 4.49 -19.60 -7.14
N PHE A 327 4.89 -19.93 -5.90
CA PHE A 327 6.22 -19.58 -5.42
C PHE A 327 7.34 -20.25 -6.25
N GLU A 328 7.25 -21.55 -6.51
CA GLU A 328 8.19 -22.25 -7.39
C GLU A 328 8.20 -21.65 -8.81
N ALA A 329 7.01 -21.31 -9.34
CA ALA A 329 6.87 -20.67 -10.64
C ALA A 329 7.66 -19.36 -10.73
N ILE A 330 7.52 -18.47 -9.75
CA ILE A 330 8.22 -17.18 -9.75
C ILE A 330 9.72 -17.33 -9.47
N GLN A 331 10.13 -18.29 -8.63
CA GLN A 331 11.56 -18.52 -8.37
C GLN A 331 12.29 -19.05 -9.59
N LYS A 332 11.63 -19.91 -10.38
CA LYS A 332 12.25 -20.56 -11.53
C LYS A 332 12.10 -19.77 -12.83
N ASN A 333 10.92 -19.18 -13.05
CA ASN A 333 10.57 -18.55 -14.33
C ASN A 333 10.46 -17.02 -14.23
N GLY A 334 10.48 -16.45 -13.03
CA GLY A 334 10.24 -15.03 -12.81
C GLY A 334 8.79 -14.61 -13.06
N TYR A 335 8.56 -13.31 -13.03
CA TYR A 335 7.28 -12.70 -13.43
C TYR A 335 7.33 -12.30 -14.92
N PRO A 336 6.17 -12.27 -15.61
CA PRO A 336 6.14 -11.68 -16.94
C PRO A 336 6.48 -10.18 -16.88
N GLU A 337 6.95 -9.65 -18.02
CA GLU A 337 7.00 -8.20 -18.23
C GLU A 337 5.60 -7.60 -18.16
N THR A 338 5.48 -6.40 -17.59
CA THR A 338 4.21 -5.69 -17.43
C THR A 338 3.53 -5.45 -18.78
N GLU A 339 4.30 -5.22 -19.84
CA GLU A 339 3.81 -5.12 -21.23
C GLU A 339 2.94 -6.31 -21.65
N LYS A 340 3.23 -7.53 -21.19
CA LYS A 340 2.46 -8.74 -21.54
C LYS A 340 1.11 -8.83 -20.80
N VAL A 341 0.89 -7.96 -19.82
CA VAL A 341 -0.28 -7.96 -18.93
C VAL A 341 -1.11 -6.68 -19.08
N LEU A 342 -0.78 -5.81 -20.05
CA LEU A 342 -1.56 -4.62 -20.35
C LEU A 342 -3.02 -4.95 -20.69
N GLY A 343 -3.92 -4.06 -20.28
CA GLY A 343 -5.36 -4.21 -20.49
C GLY A 343 -6.00 -5.34 -19.67
N LYS A 344 -5.28 -5.92 -18.70
CA LYS A 344 -5.77 -7.00 -17.84
C LYS A 344 -6.11 -6.53 -16.44
N PHE A 345 -7.04 -7.25 -15.82
CA PHE A 345 -7.33 -7.21 -14.39
C PHE A 345 -6.63 -8.37 -13.67
N ILE A 346 -6.17 -8.12 -12.44
CA ILE A 346 -5.61 -9.14 -11.54
C ILE A 346 -6.47 -9.12 -10.28
N PHE A 347 -7.27 -10.18 -10.09
CA PHE A 347 -8.11 -10.31 -8.90
C PHE A 347 -7.36 -11.00 -7.78
N ILE A 348 -7.50 -10.48 -6.57
CA ILE A 348 -6.84 -10.97 -5.37
C ILE A 348 -7.92 -11.23 -4.31
N LEU A 349 -7.98 -12.45 -3.78
CA LEU A 349 -8.76 -12.79 -2.60
C LEU A 349 -7.92 -12.48 -1.36
N ASP A 350 -8.41 -11.56 -0.53
CA ASP A 350 -7.78 -11.18 0.74
C ASP A 350 -8.64 -11.62 1.92
N ALA A 351 -7.99 -12.03 3.00
CA ALA A 351 -8.64 -12.53 4.20
C ALA A 351 -7.81 -12.21 5.44
N GLU A 352 -8.46 -11.86 6.54
CA GLU A 352 -7.83 -11.73 7.85
C GLU A 352 -7.51 -13.11 8.43
N GLN A 353 -6.23 -13.38 8.67
CA GLN A 353 -5.77 -14.71 9.12
C GLN A 353 -5.34 -14.74 10.59
N THR A 354 -5.36 -13.59 11.28
CA THR A 354 -4.86 -13.47 12.66
C THR A 354 -5.76 -14.10 13.71
N ASP A 355 -7.03 -14.36 13.40
CA ASP A 355 -7.93 -15.12 14.27
C ASP A 355 -7.64 -16.62 14.11
N ILE A 356 -6.53 -17.06 14.71
CA ILE A 356 -6.06 -18.46 14.64
C ILE A 356 -7.02 -19.46 15.30
N GLU A 357 -7.92 -18.99 16.15
CA GLU A 357 -8.96 -19.80 16.77
C GLU A 357 -10.11 -20.09 15.79
N ASN A 358 -10.35 -19.19 14.83
CA ASN A 358 -11.30 -19.39 13.75
C ASN A 358 -10.73 -20.23 12.60
N GLN A 359 -10.42 -21.49 12.91
CA GLN A 359 -9.91 -22.46 11.94
C GLN A 359 -10.84 -22.67 10.76
N ILE A 360 -12.16 -22.54 10.95
CA ILE A 360 -13.16 -22.68 9.87
C ILE A 360 -12.92 -21.63 8.78
N PHE A 361 -12.71 -20.37 9.17
CA PHE A 361 -12.43 -19.29 8.22
C PHE A 361 -11.08 -19.43 7.53
N ILE A 362 -10.06 -19.78 8.29
CA ILE A 362 -8.72 -19.99 7.74
C ILE A 362 -8.74 -21.15 6.73
N GLU A 363 -9.38 -22.28 7.05
CA GLU A 363 -9.46 -23.42 6.14
C GLU A 363 -10.38 -23.14 4.94
N PHE A 364 -11.45 -22.36 5.12
CA PHE A 364 -12.25 -21.86 4.01
C PHE A 364 -11.41 -21.06 3.02
N TYR A 365 -10.60 -20.12 3.49
CA TYR A 365 -9.69 -19.35 2.65
C TYR A 365 -8.61 -20.22 2.00
N LYS A 366 -7.91 -21.05 2.81
CA LYS A 366 -6.86 -21.95 2.34
C LYS A 366 -7.33 -22.92 1.27
N SER A 367 -8.57 -23.39 1.36
CA SER A 367 -9.15 -24.31 0.38
C SER A 367 -9.16 -23.72 -1.02
N TYR A 368 -9.44 -22.42 -1.15
CA TYR A 368 -9.44 -21.75 -2.44
C TYR A 368 -8.02 -21.57 -2.95
N VAL A 369 -7.12 -21.01 -2.14
CA VAL A 369 -5.77 -20.65 -2.62
C VAL A 369 -4.85 -21.85 -2.87
N ASN A 370 -5.16 -23.02 -2.31
CA ASN A 370 -4.33 -24.23 -2.50
C ASN A 370 -4.92 -25.26 -3.47
N ASN A 371 -6.24 -25.33 -3.59
CA ASN A 371 -6.88 -26.35 -4.43
C ASN A 371 -7.20 -25.78 -5.82
N ASN A 372 -6.91 -26.56 -6.87
CA ASN A 372 -7.20 -26.19 -8.25
C ASN A 372 -6.66 -24.80 -8.67
N ILE A 373 -5.46 -24.43 -8.20
CA ILE A 373 -4.87 -23.12 -8.49
C ILE A 373 -4.70 -22.86 -10.00
N ASP A 374 -4.58 -23.92 -10.80
CA ASP A 374 -4.55 -23.92 -12.27
C ASP A 374 -5.91 -23.58 -12.92
N LYS A 375 -7.01 -23.57 -12.15
CA LYS A 375 -8.36 -23.28 -12.61
C LYS A 375 -8.94 -22.01 -12.00
N ASN A 376 -8.46 -21.63 -10.82
CA ASN A 376 -8.88 -20.42 -10.12
C ASN A 376 -8.54 -19.16 -10.91
N ILE A 377 -9.35 -18.10 -10.72
CA ILE A 377 -9.10 -16.80 -11.35
C ILE A 377 -8.58 -15.74 -10.38
N LEU A 378 -8.59 -15.99 -9.07
CA LEU A 378 -8.10 -15.06 -8.04
C LEU A 378 -6.78 -15.56 -7.42
N PHE A 379 -5.85 -14.65 -7.19
CA PHE A 379 -4.66 -14.87 -6.36
C PHE A 379 -4.99 -14.78 -4.87
N GLY A 380 -4.18 -15.39 -4.00
CA GLY A 380 -4.32 -15.26 -2.55
C GLY A 380 -3.28 -14.34 -1.91
N THR A 381 -3.64 -13.72 -0.78
CA THR A 381 -2.73 -12.98 0.10
C THR A 381 -2.23 -13.77 1.31
N LEU A 382 -1.02 -13.45 1.77
CA LEU A 382 -0.52 -13.68 3.11
C LEU A 382 -0.84 -12.45 3.96
N ASP A 383 -1.58 -12.63 5.05
CA ASP A 383 -1.75 -11.60 6.07
C ASP A 383 -0.47 -11.44 6.89
N ALA A 384 0.27 -10.36 6.64
CA ALA A 384 1.56 -10.11 7.30
C ALA A 384 1.43 -9.95 8.81
N ARG A 385 0.23 -9.68 9.34
CA ARG A 385 0.02 -9.54 10.79
C ARG A 385 0.35 -10.83 11.54
N LEU A 386 0.29 -11.98 10.86
CA LEU A 386 0.79 -13.25 11.40
C LEU A 386 2.28 -13.16 11.81
N ILE A 387 3.09 -12.37 11.08
CA ILE A 387 4.50 -12.15 11.41
C ILE A 387 4.66 -10.87 12.25
N GLN A 388 3.87 -9.83 11.99
CA GLN A 388 3.94 -8.58 12.78
C GLN A 388 3.58 -8.79 14.25
N PHE A 389 2.78 -9.82 14.56
CA PHE A 389 2.39 -10.24 15.91
C PHE A 389 3.10 -11.52 16.38
N ASP A 390 4.22 -11.88 15.74
CA ASP A 390 5.11 -12.98 16.17
C ASP A 390 4.43 -14.37 16.23
N PHE A 391 3.37 -14.63 15.43
CA PHE A 391 2.88 -16.01 15.23
C PHE A 391 3.85 -16.85 14.38
N TYR A 392 4.62 -16.18 13.52
CA TYR A 392 5.74 -16.72 12.76
C TYR A 392 6.89 -15.71 12.76
N ASP A 393 8.13 -16.18 12.68
CA ASP A 393 9.33 -15.33 12.65
C ASP A 393 9.48 -14.59 11.32
N ASN A 394 9.06 -15.22 10.21
CA ASN A 394 9.26 -14.74 8.85
C ASN A 394 8.34 -15.43 7.82
N ILE A 395 8.30 -14.92 6.59
CA ILE A 395 7.47 -15.44 5.49
C ILE A 395 7.87 -16.87 5.13
N LYS A 396 9.17 -17.17 5.02
CA LYS A 396 9.64 -18.52 4.68
C LYS A 396 9.16 -19.56 5.69
N GLU A 397 9.23 -19.24 6.98
CA GLU A 397 8.74 -20.11 8.03
C GLU A 397 7.22 -20.33 7.93
N PHE A 398 6.44 -19.27 7.72
CA PHE A 398 5.00 -19.40 7.47
C PHE A 398 4.71 -20.35 6.30
N MET A 399 5.38 -20.16 5.16
CA MET A 399 5.20 -21.00 3.97
C MET A 399 5.55 -22.47 4.26
N GLN A 400 6.67 -22.71 4.94
CA GLN A 400 7.16 -24.06 5.27
C GLN A 400 6.25 -24.77 6.26
N LYS A 401 5.91 -24.13 7.38
CA LYS A 401 5.10 -24.74 8.44
C LYS A 401 3.67 -25.04 7.99
N ASN A 402 3.10 -24.23 7.10
CA ASN A 402 1.71 -24.37 6.67
C ASN A 402 1.53 -24.93 5.26
N ASN A 403 2.64 -25.25 4.55
CA ASN A 403 2.63 -25.63 3.14
C ASN A 403 1.87 -24.62 2.25
N GLN A 404 2.05 -23.32 2.50
CA GLN A 404 1.31 -22.22 1.84
C GLN A 404 2.19 -21.49 0.82
N TYR A 405 2.41 -22.11 -0.34
CA TYR A 405 3.30 -21.58 -1.38
C TYR A 405 2.57 -20.82 -2.50
N ASN A 406 1.24 -20.73 -2.46
CA ASN A 406 0.45 -20.00 -3.46
C ASN A 406 0.10 -18.55 -3.05
N GLN A 407 0.42 -18.15 -1.82
CA GLN A 407 0.14 -16.80 -1.29
C GLN A 407 1.31 -15.85 -1.64
N ILE A 408 1.38 -15.43 -2.90
CA ILE A 408 2.49 -14.59 -3.42
C ILE A 408 2.25 -13.08 -3.30
N PHE A 409 1.12 -12.67 -2.73
CA PHE A 409 0.83 -11.29 -2.34
C PHE A 409 0.93 -11.18 -0.82
N VAL A 410 1.66 -10.20 -0.31
CA VAL A 410 1.85 -9.99 1.14
C VAL A 410 1.11 -8.72 1.54
N ASN A 411 0.08 -8.87 2.36
CA ASN A 411 -0.78 -7.79 2.83
C ASN A 411 -0.29 -7.29 4.19
N ILE A 412 0.36 -6.13 4.19
CA ILE A 412 1.06 -5.53 5.34
C ILE A 412 0.19 -4.45 5.96
N LYS A 413 -0.11 -4.57 7.26
CA LYS A 413 -0.68 -3.45 8.01
C LYS A 413 0.41 -2.42 8.23
N ALA A 414 0.33 -1.32 7.48
CA ALA A 414 1.38 -0.31 7.41
C ALA A 414 1.05 0.95 8.24
N SER A 415 -0.12 0.97 8.89
CA SER A 415 -0.58 2.04 9.78
C SER A 415 0.04 2.01 11.18
N TYR A 416 0.91 1.04 11.49
CA TYR A 416 1.57 0.97 12.79
C TYR A 416 2.56 2.13 12.95
N PHE A 417 2.51 2.83 14.07
CA PHE A 417 3.46 3.90 14.38
C PHE A 417 4.58 3.37 15.27
N TYR A 418 5.81 3.80 15.01
CA TYR A 418 6.96 3.37 15.79
C TYR A 418 6.81 3.68 17.28
N ASP A 419 6.22 4.83 17.63
CA ASP A 419 6.11 5.27 19.03
C ASP A 419 5.11 4.45 19.86
N ASN A 420 4.08 3.87 19.22
CA ASN A 420 3.00 3.16 19.92
C ASN A 420 3.06 1.65 19.74
N GLU A 421 3.52 1.19 18.57
CA GLU A 421 3.46 -0.20 18.12
C GLU A 421 4.81 -0.62 17.53
N LYS A 422 5.91 -0.23 18.21
CA LYS A 422 7.30 -0.41 17.77
C LYS A 422 7.58 -1.79 17.18
N GLN A 423 7.21 -2.86 17.88
CA GLN A 423 7.51 -4.22 17.44
C GLN A 423 6.78 -4.58 16.14
N ALA A 424 5.47 -4.32 16.06
CA ALA A 424 4.68 -4.59 14.87
C ALA A 424 5.12 -3.74 13.66
N TYR A 425 5.52 -2.49 13.90
CA TYR A 425 6.15 -1.64 12.90
C TYR A 425 7.48 -2.23 12.39
N LEU A 426 8.41 -2.56 13.30
CA LEU A 426 9.71 -3.13 12.93
C LEU A 426 9.57 -4.46 12.19
N ASN A 427 8.66 -5.32 12.65
CA ASN A 427 8.35 -6.58 11.99
C ASN A 427 7.72 -6.34 10.61
N GLY A 428 6.85 -5.34 10.45
CA GLY A 428 6.31 -4.95 9.15
C GLY A 428 7.39 -4.61 8.12
N LEU A 429 8.44 -3.90 8.54
CA LEU A 429 9.59 -3.59 7.68
C LEU A 429 10.43 -4.82 7.34
N LYS A 430 10.61 -5.75 8.28
CA LYS A 430 11.27 -7.03 8.02
C LYS A 430 10.49 -7.86 7.00
N VAL A 431 9.16 -7.94 7.16
CA VAL A 431 8.26 -8.63 6.23
C VAL A 431 8.35 -8.02 4.83
N LEU A 432 8.30 -6.68 4.71
CA LEU A 432 8.47 -6.01 3.42
C LEU A 432 9.81 -6.37 2.76
N LYS A 433 10.90 -6.34 3.54
CA LYS A 433 12.23 -6.65 3.02
C LYS A 433 12.35 -8.10 2.55
N GLU A 434 11.86 -9.04 3.35
CA GLU A 434 11.86 -10.45 2.99
C GLU A 434 10.97 -10.73 1.78
N ALA A 435 9.78 -10.12 1.71
CA ALA A 435 8.90 -10.25 0.54
C ALA A 435 9.62 -9.82 -0.76
N GLN A 436 10.40 -8.74 -0.71
CA GLN A 436 11.20 -8.30 -1.85
C GLN A 436 12.32 -9.28 -2.22
N GLU A 437 13.00 -9.88 -1.23
CA GLU A 437 14.01 -10.92 -1.45
C GLU A 437 13.41 -12.19 -2.06
N LEU A 438 12.18 -12.52 -1.65
CA LEU A 438 11.37 -13.61 -2.18
C LEU A 438 10.65 -13.25 -3.48
N GLN A 439 10.82 -12.02 -3.98
CA GLN A 439 10.17 -11.50 -5.20
C GLN A 439 8.64 -11.44 -5.15
N LEU A 440 8.04 -11.45 -3.96
CA LEU A 440 6.58 -11.39 -3.76
C LEU A 440 6.03 -9.98 -3.95
N PHE A 441 4.74 -9.87 -4.25
CA PHE A 441 4.04 -8.59 -4.23
C PHE A 441 3.81 -8.12 -2.81
N THR A 442 3.83 -6.81 -2.59
CA THR A 442 3.56 -6.19 -1.28
C THR A 442 2.48 -5.12 -1.38
N ARG A 443 1.52 -5.18 -0.46
CA ARG A 443 0.47 -4.19 -0.29
C ARG A 443 0.56 -3.64 1.12
N GLY A 444 0.66 -2.33 1.28
CA GLY A 444 0.55 -1.66 2.58
C GLY A 444 -0.80 -0.98 2.71
N PHE A 445 -1.57 -1.31 3.74
CA PHE A 445 -2.86 -0.65 3.99
C PHE A 445 -2.84 0.25 5.23
N GLY A 446 -3.76 1.21 5.24
CA GLY A 446 -3.87 2.23 6.27
C GLY A 446 -2.78 3.30 6.23
N LEU A 447 -2.18 3.55 5.05
CA LEU A 447 -1.16 4.58 4.86
C LEU A 447 -1.80 5.98 4.76
N ASN A 448 -2.43 6.41 5.84
CA ASN A 448 -3.14 7.69 5.96
C ASN A 448 -2.31 8.78 6.65
N ASP A 449 -1.07 8.47 7.03
CA ASP A 449 -0.05 9.44 7.38
C ASP A 449 0.91 9.64 6.20
N LYS A 450 1.23 10.91 5.91
CA LYS A 450 2.08 11.27 4.77
C LYS A 450 3.49 10.71 4.92
N TYR A 451 4.07 10.74 6.12
CA TYR A 451 5.45 10.31 6.32
C TYR A 451 5.57 8.79 6.21
N GLN A 452 4.61 8.05 6.79
CA GLN A 452 4.53 6.60 6.58
C GLN A 452 4.37 6.26 5.10
N TYR A 453 3.46 6.94 4.38
CA TYR A 453 3.27 6.71 2.95
C TYR A 453 4.57 6.90 2.16
N LEU A 454 5.26 8.02 2.35
CA LEU A 454 6.54 8.29 1.66
C LEU A 454 7.62 7.29 2.06
N TYR A 455 7.68 6.91 3.33
CA TYR A 455 8.63 5.94 3.82
C TYR A 455 8.44 4.57 3.15
N TYR A 456 7.22 4.02 3.17
CA TYR A 456 6.93 2.74 2.52
C TYR A 456 7.11 2.77 1.00
N ARG A 457 6.89 3.93 0.36
CA ARG A 457 7.18 4.14 -1.05
C ARG A 457 8.66 4.02 -1.33
N ASP A 458 9.48 4.74 -0.57
CA ASP A 458 10.94 4.75 -0.73
C ASP A 458 11.55 3.38 -0.42
N PHE A 459 10.87 2.61 0.42
CA PHE A 459 11.14 1.20 0.67
C PHE A 459 10.63 0.26 -0.43
N GLN A 460 10.20 0.77 -1.58
CA GLN A 460 9.80 -0.01 -2.77
C GLN A 460 8.67 -1.02 -2.49
N MET A 461 7.69 -0.64 -1.66
CA MET A 461 6.43 -1.37 -1.56
C MET A 461 5.65 -1.26 -2.88
N ASN A 462 5.04 -2.36 -3.36
CA ASN A 462 4.35 -2.34 -4.66
C ASN A 462 3.07 -1.49 -4.62
N PHE A 463 2.22 -1.68 -3.62
CA PHE A 463 0.93 -0.99 -3.55
C PHE A 463 0.77 -0.23 -2.24
N LEU A 464 0.59 1.09 -2.35
CA LEU A 464 0.45 1.99 -1.21
C LEU A 464 -1.03 2.39 -1.05
N CYS A 465 -1.76 1.67 -0.20
CA CYS A 465 -3.19 1.87 -0.02
C CYS A 465 -3.49 2.93 1.03
N THR A 466 -4.20 3.97 0.59
CA THR A 466 -4.57 5.13 1.41
C THR A 466 -6.04 5.48 1.18
N ASP A 467 -6.67 6.07 2.18
CA ASP A 467 -7.98 6.71 2.07
C ASP A 467 -7.85 8.04 1.30
N HIS A 468 -6.65 8.65 1.27
CA HIS A 468 -6.46 9.99 0.74
C HIS A 468 -6.12 10.02 -0.75
N ILE A 469 -6.86 9.27 -1.57
CA ILE A 469 -6.47 9.03 -2.97
C ILE A 469 -6.47 10.28 -3.85
N PHE A 470 -7.21 11.32 -3.46
CA PHE A 470 -7.30 12.59 -4.18
C PHE A 470 -6.54 13.74 -3.51
N SER A 471 -5.75 13.43 -2.48
CA SER A 471 -4.99 14.43 -1.73
C SER A 471 -3.57 14.59 -2.29
N ASN A 472 -3.14 15.86 -2.39
CA ASN A 472 -1.82 16.26 -2.89
C ASN A 472 -0.66 15.64 -2.09
N ASN A 473 -0.90 15.26 -0.83
CA ASN A 473 0.14 14.69 0.03
C ASN A 473 0.50 13.24 -0.32
N TYR A 474 -0.36 12.56 -1.09
CA TYR A 474 -0.24 11.14 -1.46
C TYR A 474 -0.03 11.01 -2.97
N ALA A 475 0.63 12.02 -3.55
CA ALA A 475 0.93 12.15 -4.96
C ALA A 475 1.91 11.13 -5.50
N SER A 476 2.69 10.55 -4.59
CA SER A 476 4.11 10.40 -4.86
C SER A 476 4.51 8.99 -5.22
N ALA A 477 3.57 8.07 -5.48
CA ALA A 477 3.86 6.67 -5.80
C ALA A 477 4.57 6.47 -7.16
N TYR A 478 4.91 7.55 -7.88
CA TYR A 478 5.42 7.55 -9.24
C TYR A 478 6.85 8.09 -9.32
#